data_AF-A0A6A5YTD7-F1
#
_entry.id   AF-A0A6A5YTD7-F1
#
_cell.length_a   1.000
_cell.length_b   1.000
_cell.length_c   1.000
_cell.angle_alpha   90.00
_cell.angle_beta   90.00
_cell.angle_gamma   90.00
#
_symmetry.space_group_name_H-M   'P 1'
#
loop_
_entity.id
_entity.type
_entity.pdbx_description
1 polymer ?
#
loop_
_entity_poly.entity_id
_entity_poly.type
_entity_poly.pdbx_seq_one_letter_code
_entity_poly.pdbx_strand_id
1 'polypeptide(L)'
;TRQLFPTIPPELRNEIYTHTISPDNPASNTALPFTSKQYDICGTTVHIYPVQHGNNALLALTNHNFLEASEYKAYLLAHGIVLRIAIVIKVAPHIFTPRHWDDKLRTHLRKLLARYPYLGTVQRVEVKMFWEPKGGCWADAAQDHKVSGILNGMVASLLGNLPSHRGKGKRELNVAL
;
A
#
# COMPACT_ATOMS: atom_id res chain seq x y z
N THR A 1 -26.10 -6.86 19.80
CA THR A 1 -24.65 -6.62 19.66
C THR A 1 -23.93 -7.28 20.82
N ARG A 2 -22.91 -8.09 20.58
CA ARG A 2 -22.11 -8.72 21.66
C ARG A 2 -20.96 -7.79 22.05
N GLN A 3 -20.54 -7.84 23.32
CA GLN A 3 -19.44 -7.02 23.85
C GLN A 3 -18.41 -7.93 24.52
N LEU A 4 -17.13 -7.69 24.26
CA LEU A 4 -16.01 -8.32 24.95
C LEU A 4 -15.68 -7.58 26.24
N PHE A 5 -15.78 -6.24 26.21
CA PHE A 5 -15.34 -5.36 27.28
C PHE A 5 -16.45 -4.36 27.64
N PRO A 6 -17.56 -4.83 28.22
CA PRO A 6 -18.74 -3.98 28.46
C PRO A 6 -18.49 -2.84 29.46
N THR A 7 -17.50 -2.99 30.34
CA THR A 7 -17.14 -2.00 31.37
C THR A 7 -16.04 -1.04 30.94
N ILE A 8 -15.34 -1.32 29.84
CA ILE A 8 -14.22 -0.49 29.40
C ILE A 8 -14.77 0.63 28.50
N PRO A 9 -14.51 1.90 28.82
CA PRO A 9 -14.96 3.01 28.00
C PRO A 9 -14.22 3.04 26.64
N PRO A 10 -14.83 3.63 25.59
CA PRO A 10 -14.28 3.61 24.23
C PRO A 10 -12.85 4.15 24.10
N GLU A 11 -12.48 5.13 24.91
CA GLU A 11 -11.17 5.76 24.88
C GLU A 11 -10.07 4.76 25.25
N LEU A 12 -10.28 3.98 26.31
CA LEU A 12 -9.35 2.93 26.73
C LEU A 12 -9.33 1.75 25.74
N ARG A 13 -10.46 1.46 25.08
CA ARG A 13 -10.48 0.47 23.99
C ARG A 13 -9.60 0.90 22.81
N ASN A 14 -9.63 2.18 22.43
CA ASN A 14 -8.75 2.71 21.38
C ASN A 14 -7.27 2.63 21.76
N GLU A 15 -6.93 2.85 23.02
CA GLU A 15 -5.56 2.67 23.52
C GLU A 15 -5.12 1.21 23.38
N ILE A 16 -5.96 0.25 23.77
CA ILE A 16 -5.71 -1.18 23.55
C ILE A 16 -5.51 -1.47 22.05
N TYR A 17 -6.37 -0.95 21.18
CA TYR A 17 -6.26 -1.15 19.73
C TYR A 17 -4.92 -0.64 19.19
N THR A 18 -4.43 0.50 19.70
CA THR A 18 -3.12 1.06 19.33
C THR A 18 -2.00 0.05 19.58
N HIS A 19 -2.00 -0.58 20.74
CA HIS A 19 -0.97 -1.56 21.12
C HIS A 19 -1.05 -2.88 20.35
N THR A 20 -2.17 -3.19 19.71
CA THR A 20 -2.28 -4.40 18.87
C THR A 20 -1.71 -4.23 17.46
N ILE A 21 -1.42 -3.01 17.02
CA ILE A 21 -0.87 -2.73 15.70
C ILE A 21 0.64 -2.56 15.85
N SER A 22 1.40 -3.58 15.41
CA SER A 22 2.86 -3.57 15.49
C SER A 22 3.46 -4.11 14.19
N PRO A 23 4.50 -3.49 13.61
CA PRO A 23 5.17 -4.02 12.43
C PRO A 23 5.76 -5.43 12.63
N ASP A 24 5.99 -5.85 13.87
CA ASP A 24 6.48 -7.19 14.21
C ASP A 24 5.41 -8.28 14.01
N ASN A 25 4.13 -7.88 14.00
CA ASN A 25 3.04 -8.81 13.70
C ASN A 25 3.08 -9.23 12.22
N PRO A 26 2.60 -10.43 11.86
CA PRO A 26 2.54 -10.86 10.48
C PRO A 26 1.62 -9.97 9.65
N ALA A 27 2.11 -9.54 8.49
CA ALA A 27 1.31 -8.76 7.54
C ALA A 27 0.12 -9.58 7.04
N SER A 28 -1.06 -8.97 7.07
CA SER A 28 -2.32 -9.60 6.64
C SER A 28 -3.17 -8.63 5.83
N ASN A 29 -4.07 -9.15 4.99
CA ASN A 29 -5.10 -8.39 4.29
C ASN A 29 -6.52 -8.73 4.79
N THR A 30 -6.62 -9.47 5.90
CA THR A 30 -7.91 -9.84 6.50
C THR A 30 -8.75 -8.61 6.81
N ALA A 31 -10.05 -8.70 6.51
CA ALA A 31 -11.05 -7.66 6.73
C ALA A 31 -10.84 -6.34 5.96
N LEU A 32 -9.85 -6.25 5.06
CA LEU A 32 -9.65 -5.09 4.21
C LEU A 32 -10.65 -5.09 3.02
N PRO A 33 -11.09 -3.91 2.56
CA PRO A 33 -12.08 -3.80 1.47
C PRO A 33 -11.63 -4.36 0.11
N PHE A 34 -10.33 -4.56 -0.10
CA PHE A 34 -9.80 -5.32 -1.22
C PHE A 34 -8.46 -5.93 -0.86
N THR A 35 -8.12 -7.06 -1.48
CA THR A 35 -6.86 -7.79 -1.24
C THR A 35 -5.74 -7.33 -2.15
N SER A 36 -6.05 -7.07 -3.42
CA SER A 36 -5.09 -6.54 -4.40
C SER A 36 -5.78 -5.82 -5.56
N LYS A 37 -5.03 -4.95 -6.24
CA LYS A 37 -5.35 -4.38 -7.55
C LYS A 37 -4.14 -4.47 -8.46
N GLN A 38 -4.39 -4.75 -9.73
CA GLN A 38 -3.37 -4.82 -10.77
C GLN A 38 -3.75 -3.85 -11.91
N TYR A 39 -2.76 -3.13 -12.41
CA TYR A 39 -2.89 -2.24 -13.55
C TYR A 39 -1.75 -2.48 -14.54
N ASP A 40 -2.09 -2.75 -15.79
CA ASP A 40 -1.11 -2.81 -16.87
C ASP A 40 -1.02 -1.44 -17.56
N ILE A 41 0.13 -0.79 -17.46
CA ILE A 41 0.34 0.60 -17.87
C ILE A 41 1.65 0.70 -18.66
N CYS A 42 1.56 0.99 -19.95
CA CYS A 42 2.70 1.34 -20.81
C CYS A 42 3.92 0.41 -20.65
N GLY A 43 3.68 -0.91 -20.73
CA GLY A 43 4.76 -1.89 -20.59
C GLY A 43 5.22 -2.15 -19.16
N THR A 44 4.46 -1.67 -18.17
CA THR A 44 4.64 -2.00 -16.75
C THR A 44 3.38 -2.66 -16.20
N THR A 45 3.53 -3.44 -15.15
CA THR A 45 2.42 -3.95 -14.34
C THR A 45 2.59 -3.43 -12.93
N VAL A 46 1.62 -2.66 -12.46
CA VAL A 46 1.58 -2.10 -11.12
C VAL A 46 0.60 -2.91 -10.29
N HIS A 47 1.10 -3.53 -9.21
CA HIS A 47 0.30 -4.21 -8.22
C HIS A 47 0.22 -3.39 -6.94
N ILE A 48 -0.97 -3.26 -6.37
CA ILE A 48 -1.24 -2.52 -5.14
C ILE A 48 -1.92 -3.46 -4.15
N TYR A 49 -1.33 -3.59 -2.97
CA TYR A 49 -1.75 -4.48 -1.89
C TYR A 49 -1.83 -3.69 -0.58
N PRO A 50 -3.03 -3.41 -0.06
CA PRO A 50 -3.16 -2.91 1.29
C PRO A 50 -2.90 -4.07 2.26
N VAL A 51 -2.09 -3.82 3.27
CA VAL A 51 -1.78 -4.77 4.34
C VAL A 51 -1.91 -4.07 5.70
N GLN A 52 -2.13 -4.87 6.73
CA GLN A 52 -2.22 -4.44 8.11
C GLN A 52 -1.44 -5.39 9.00
N HIS A 53 -1.01 -4.89 10.16
CA HIS A 53 -0.22 -5.64 11.15
C HIS A 53 -0.91 -5.64 12.54
N GLY A 54 -2.23 -5.65 12.54
CA GLY A 54 -3.09 -5.79 13.70
C GLY A 54 -3.39 -7.25 14.08
N ASN A 55 -4.28 -7.39 15.05
CA ASN A 55 -4.71 -8.68 15.58
C ASN A 55 -5.83 -9.29 14.72
N ASN A 56 -5.48 -10.32 13.95
CA ASN A 56 -6.43 -11.02 13.09
C ASN A 56 -7.55 -11.75 13.87
N ALA A 57 -7.30 -12.19 15.10
CA ALA A 57 -8.32 -12.84 15.92
C ALA A 57 -9.43 -11.84 16.30
N LEU A 58 -9.06 -10.61 16.65
CA LEU A 58 -10.04 -9.55 16.93
C LEU A 58 -10.85 -9.17 15.68
N LEU A 59 -10.20 -9.14 14.50
CA LEU A 59 -10.91 -8.92 13.23
C LEU A 59 -11.86 -10.07 12.88
N ALA A 60 -11.52 -11.32 13.18
CA ALA A 60 -12.38 -12.48 12.92
C ALA A 60 -13.71 -12.41 13.68
N LEU A 61 -13.73 -11.76 14.85
CA LEU A 61 -14.93 -11.55 15.66
C LEU A 61 -15.96 -10.61 15.00
N THR A 62 -15.59 -9.91 13.91
CA THR A 62 -16.53 -9.11 13.12
C THR A 62 -17.68 -9.99 12.60
N ASN A 63 -17.38 -11.24 12.22
CA ASN A 63 -18.38 -12.20 11.73
C ASN A 63 -19.36 -12.66 12.83
N HIS A 64 -19.06 -12.38 14.09
CA HIS A 64 -19.87 -12.74 15.25
C HIS A 64 -20.57 -11.53 15.89
N ASN A 65 -20.60 -10.38 15.21
CA ASN A 65 -21.30 -9.15 15.63
C ASN A 65 -20.86 -8.63 17.01
N PHE A 66 -19.56 -8.72 17.31
CA PHE A 66 -18.96 -8.04 18.45
C PHE A 66 -18.73 -6.56 18.13
N LEU A 67 -19.10 -5.68 19.06
CA LEU A 67 -18.93 -4.23 18.95
C LEU A 67 -17.46 -3.87 18.75
N GLU A 68 -16.59 -4.40 19.61
CA GLU A 68 -15.16 -4.10 19.65
C GLU A 68 -14.46 -4.55 18.37
N ALA A 69 -14.92 -5.62 17.73
CA ALA A 69 -14.39 -6.04 16.44
C ALA A 69 -14.67 -5.02 15.33
N SER A 70 -15.85 -4.40 15.38
CA SER A 70 -16.26 -3.38 14.40
C SER A 70 -15.55 -2.05 14.64
N GLU A 71 -15.43 -1.65 15.91
CA GLU A 71 -14.60 -0.51 16.33
C GLU A 71 -13.14 -0.72 15.92
N TYR A 72 -12.59 -1.91 16.20
CA TYR A 72 -11.22 -2.25 15.89
C TYR A 72 -10.95 -2.20 14.38
N LYS A 73 -11.86 -2.74 13.57
CA LYS A 73 -11.77 -2.66 12.11
C LYS A 73 -11.75 -1.21 11.62
N ALA A 74 -12.63 -0.36 12.15
CA ALA A 74 -12.67 1.05 11.79
C ALA A 74 -11.39 1.78 12.21
N TYR A 75 -10.91 1.53 13.43
CA TYR A 75 -9.67 2.05 13.96
C TYR A 75 -8.47 1.65 13.08
N LEU A 76 -8.40 0.38 12.69
CA LEU A 76 -7.34 -0.17 11.86
C LEU A 76 -7.33 0.42 10.44
N LEU A 77 -8.49 0.65 9.82
CA LEU A 77 -8.57 1.32 8.51
C LEU A 77 -8.08 2.78 8.56
N ALA A 78 -8.21 3.44 9.71
CA ALA A 78 -7.78 4.81 9.90
C ALA A 78 -6.29 4.93 10.27
N HIS A 79 -5.70 3.96 10.98
CA HIS A 79 -4.37 4.12 11.58
C HIS A 79 -3.36 3.01 11.25
N GLY A 80 -3.82 1.82 10.84
CA GLY A 80 -3.00 0.60 10.78
C GLY A 80 -2.72 0.06 9.39
N ILE A 81 -3.02 0.83 8.33
CA ILE A 81 -2.85 0.36 6.94
C ILE A 81 -1.48 0.76 6.40
N VAL A 82 -0.79 -0.22 5.83
CA VAL A 82 0.41 -0.08 5.02
C VAL A 82 0.04 -0.42 3.57
N LEU A 83 0.48 0.39 2.61
CA LEU A 83 0.25 0.14 1.19
C LEU A 83 1.52 -0.41 0.56
N ARG A 84 1.50 -1.69 0.18
CA ARG A 84 2.58 -2.32 -0.58
C ARG A 84 2.29 -2.20 -2.06
N ILE A 85 3.27 -1.73 -2.81
CA ILE A 85 3.17 -1.53 -4.25
C ILE A 85 4.33 -2.24 -4.92
N ALA A 86 4.03 -3.14 -5.86
CA ALA A 86 5.03 -3.78 -6.70
C ALA A 86 4.88 -3.25 -8.13
N ILE A 87 5.98 -2.83 -8.74
CA ILE A 87 5.99 -2.37 -10.14
C ILE A 87 6.91 -3.29 -10.92
N VAL A 88 6.35 -4.03 -11.87
CA VAL A 88 7.09 -4.90 -12.79
C VAL A 88 7.24 -4.17 -14.12
N ILE A 89 8.47 -3.89 -14.53
CA ILE A 89 8.77 -3.18 -15.78
C ILE A 89 9.15 -4.23 -16.83
N LYS A 90 8.34 -4.33 -17.89
CA LYS A 90 8.44 -5.37 -18.92
C LYS A 90 9.11 -4.88 -20.21
N VAL A 91 9.43 -3.59 -20.29
CA VAL A 91 9.97 -2.92 -21.48
C VAL A 91 11.43 -2.52 -21.26
N ALA A 92 12.19 -2.38 -22.34
CA ALA A 92 13.56 -1.89 -22.28
C ALA A 92 13.61 -0.40 -21.88
N PRO A 93 14.66 0.06 -21.16
CA PRO A 93 14.73 1.42 -20.62
C PRO A 93 14.64 2.52 -21.69
N HIS A 94 15.13 2.26 -22.91
CA HIS A 94 15.13 3.23 -24.00
C HIS A 94 13.75 3.43 -24.65
N ILE A 95 12.82 2.49 -24.48
CA ILE A 95 11.45 2.54 -25.01
C ILE A 95 10.48 3.16 -24.00
N PHE A 96 10.84 3.15 -22.72
CA PHE A 96 9.98 3.64 -21.66
C PHE A 96 9.85 5.16 -21.68
N THR A 97 8.61 5.66 -21.80
CA THR A 97 8.29 7.09 -21.74
C THR A 97 7.58 7.42 -20.42
N PRO A 98 8.25 8.10 -19.47
CA PRO A 98 7.70 8.36 -18.13
C PRO A 98 6.38 9.15 -18.13
N ARG A 99 6.26 10.14 -19.03
CA ARG A 99 5.10 11.05 -19.06
C ARG A 99 3.75 10.34 -19.26
N HIS A 100 3.68 9.41 -20.22
CA HIS A 100 2.46 8.66 -20.48
C HIS A 100 2.12 7.67 -19.36
N TRP A 101 3.15 7.16 -18.69
CA TRP A 101 2.97 6.31 -17.52
C TRP A 101 2.39 7.11 -16.35
N ASP A 102 2.91 8.31 -16.08
CA ASP A 102 2.45 9.20 -15.01
C ASP A 102 0.97 9.56 -15.13
N ASP A 103 0.52 9.96 -16.32
CA ASP A 103 -0.86 10.37 -16.56
C ASP A 103 -1.85 9.22 -16.34
N LYS A 104 -1.49 8.02 -16.81
CA LYS A 104 -2.30 6.82 -16.64
C LYS A 104 -2.30 6.36 -15.18
N LEU A 105 -1.14 6.31 -14.53
CA LEU A 105 -1.04 5.93 -13.13
C LEU A 105 -1.86 6.88 -12.25
N ARG A 106 -1.72 8.19 -12.45
CA ARG A 106 -2.50 9.21 -11.74
C ARG A 106 -4.00 8.97 -11.88
N THR A 107 -4.45 8.65 -13.09
CA THR A 107 -5.87 8.37 -13.34
C THR A 107 -6.34 7.11 -12.60
N HIS A 108 -5.55 6.04 -12.61
CA HIS A 108 -5.86 4.81 -11.89
C HIS A 108 -5.85 5.01 -10.37
N LEU A 109 -4.84 5.69 -9.82
CA LEU A 109 -4.74 6.00 -8.39
C LEU A 109 -5.90 6.89 -7.94
N ARG A 110 -6.27 7.92 -8.70
CA ARG A 110 -7.42 8.77 -8.37
C ARG A 110 -8.72 7.97 -8.30
N LYS A 111 -8.96 7.08 -9.28
CA LYS A 111 -10.12 6.18 -9.27
C LYS A 111 -10.09 5.24 -8.07
N LEU A 112 -8.90 4.76 -7.70
CA LEU A 112 -8.73 3.88 -6.55
C LEU A 112 -9.03 4.59 -5.23
N LEU A 113 -8.47 5.79 -5.03
CA LEU A 113 -8.68 6.62 -3.84
C LEU A 113 -10.15 7.06 -3.71
N ALA A 114 -10.80 7.40 -4.82
CA ALA A 114 -12.23 7.73 -4.83
C ALA A 114 -13.10 6.53 -4.41
N ARG A 115 -12.73 5.31 -4.83
CA ARG A 115 -13.45 4.09 -4.46
C ARG A 115 -13.16 3.62 -3.03
N TYR A 116 -11.95 3.89 -2.54
CA TYR A 116 -11.47 3.42 -1.24
C TYR A 116 -10.85 4.57 -0.44
N PRO A 117 -11.66 5.43 0.19
CA PRO A 117 -11.18 6.63 0.87
C PRO A 117 -10.19 6.38 2.01
N TYR A 118 -10.23 5.20 2.65
CA TYR A 118 -9.29 4.81 3.70
C TYR A 118 -7.84 4.70 3.21
N LEU A 119 -7.61 4.55 1.90
CA LEU A 119 -6.25 4.65 1.35
C LEU A 119 -5.66 6.06 1.51
N GLY A 120 -6.52 7.05 1.81
CA GLY A 120 -6.17 8.40 2.24
C GLY A 120 -5.38 8.48 3.53
N THR A 121 -5.54 7.49 4.41
CA THR A 121 -5.01 7.47 5.78
C THR A 121 -3.91 6.43 5.97
N VAL A 122 -3.30 5.97 4.88
CA VAL A 122 -2.20 4.99 4.93
C VAL A 122 -1.00 5.58 5.68
N GLN A 123 -0.50 4.82 6.64
CA GLN A 123 0.62 5.25 7.49
C GLN A 123 1.97 5.12 6.76
N ARG A 124 2.13 4.04 5.98
CA ARG A 124 3.38 3.68 5.30
C ARG A 124 3.09 3.18 3.89
N VAL A 125 3.92 3.59 2.93
CA VAL A 125 3.91 3.07 1.57
C VAL A 125 5.24 2.37 1.32
N GLU A 126 5.19 1.11 0.92
CA GLU A 126 6.34 0.30 0.57
C GLU A 126 6.32 0.03 -0.93
N VAL A 127 7.33 0.48 -1.66
CA VAL A 127 7.40 0.32 -3.12
C VAL A 127 8.54 -0.62 -3.45
N LYS A 128 8.23 -1.72 -4.15
CA LYS A 128 9.20 -2.63 -4.75
C LYS A 128 9.13 -2.53 -6.26
N MET A 129 10.27 -2.53 -6.93
CA MET A 129 10.35 -2.45 -8.38
C MET A 129 11.13 -3.65 -8.88
N PHE A 130 10.63 -4.27 -9.94
CA PHE A 130 11.24 -5.44 -10.58
C PHE A 130 11.38 -5.15 -12.07
N TRP A 131 12.51 -5.52 -12.65
CA TRP A 131 12.78 -5.36 -14.08
C TRP A 131 12.78 -6.73 -14.75
N GLU A 132 11.77 -6.99 -15.59
CA GLU A 132 11.56 -8.26 -16.30
C GLU A 132 11.35 -8.00 -17.80
N PRO A 133 12.38 -7.56 -18.53
CA PRO A 133 12.25 -7.15 -19.91
C PRO A 133 12.03 -8.38 -20.79
N LYS A 134 10.99 -8.33 -21.65
CA LYS A 134 10.76 -9.41 -22.62
C LYS A 134 11.81 -9.33 -23.73
N GLY A 135 12.66 -10.35 -23.86
CA GLY A 135 13.47 -10.58 -25.07
C GLY A 135 14.99 -10.40 -24.95
N GLY A 136 15.64 -10.85 -23.87
CA GLY A 136 17.11 -11.00 -23.82
C GLY A 136 17.93 -9.70 -23.84
N CYS A 137 17.28 -8.53 -23.84
CA CYS A 137 17.88 -7.21 -23.98
C CYS A 137 18.50 -6.66 -22.67
N TRP A 138 19.17 -7.53 -21.91
CA TRP A 138 20.04 -7.13 -20.79
C TRP A 138 21.36 -6.50 -21.28
N ALA A 139 21.70 -6.69 -22.56
CA ALA A 139 22.96 -6.21 -23.14
C ALA A 139 23.13 -4.67 -23.10
N ASP A 140 22.03 -3.90 -23.08
CA ASP A 140 22.05 -2.44 -23.04
C ASP A 140 21.85 -1.86 -21.62
N ALA A 141 21.73 -2.71 -20.60
CA ALA A 141 21.52 -2.29 -19.21
C ALA A 141 22.76 -1.62 -18.57
N ALA A 142 23.90 -1.56 -19.28
CA ALA A 142 25.13 -0.90 -18.84
C ALA A 142 25.02 0.63 -18.65
N GLN A 143 23.86 1.25 -18.94
CA GLN A 143 23.58 2.65 -18.59
C GLN A 143 22.86 2.75 -17.23
N ASP A 144 23.53 2.34 -16.15
CA ASP A 144 23.01 2.36 -14.76
C ASP A 144 22.32 3.68 -14.39
N HIS A 145 22.89 4.82 -14.77
CA HIS A 145 22.37 6.14 -14.44
C HIS A 145 21.00 6.45 -15.06
N LYS A 146 20.68 5.87 -16.22
CA LYS A 146 19.41 6.12 -16.91
C LYS A 146 18.28 5.31 -16.27
N VAL A 147 18.56 4.08 -15.86
CA VAL A 147 17.60 3.21 -15.17
C VAL A 147 17.26 3.80 -13.80
N SER A 148 18.26 4.21 -13.01
CA SER A 148 18.01 4.83 -11.70
C SER A 148 17.16 6.10 -11.81
N GLY A 149 17.38 6.93 -12.85
CA GLY A 149 16.59 8.14 -13.09
C GLY A 149 15.11 7.82 -13.39
N ILE A 150 14.85 6.80 -14.20
CA ILE A 150 13.49 6.34 -14.51
C ILE A 150 12.79 5.82 -13.24
N LEU A 151 13.45 4.94 -12.50
CA LEU A 151 12.90 4.35 -11.27
C LEU A 151 12.57 5.44 -10.24
N ASN A 152 13.50 6.36 -10.00
CA ASN A 152 13.29 7.49 -9.09
C ASN A 152 12.13 8.39 -9.55
N GLY A 153 12.01 8.66 -10.85
CA GLY A 153 10.89 9.39 -11.42
C GLY A 153 9.55 8.70 -11.20
N MET A 154 9.49 7.38 -11.42
CA MET A 154 8.29 6.57 -11.20
C MET A 154 7.89 6.53 -9.72
N VAL A 155 8.85 6.35 -8.81
CA VAL A 155 8.61 6.43 -7.36
C VAL A 155 8.08 7.81 -6.99
N ALA A 156 8.73 8.88 -7.46
CA ALA A 156 8.35 10.25 -7.13
C ALA A 156 6.94 10.58 -7.62
N SER A 157 6.60 10.18 -8.84
CA SER A 157 5.26 10.32 -9.40
C SER A 157 4.23 9.54 -8.59
N LEU A 158 4.52 8.29 -8.25
CA LEU A 158 3.62 7.47 -7.45
C LEU A 158 3.36 8.09 -6.07
N LEU A 159 4.43 8.48 -5.37
CA LEU A 159 4.35 9.08 -4.04
C LEU A 159 3.76 10.50 -4.05
N GLY A 160 3.88 11.22 -5.16
CA GLY A 160 3.28 12.54 -5.35
C GLY A 160 1.78 12.49 -5.63
N ASN A 161 1.27 11.36 -6.13
CA ASN A 161 -0.15 11.13 -6.38
C ASN A 161 -0.87 10.42 -5.22
N LEU A 162 -0.13 9.92 -4.24
CA LEU A 162 -0.70 9.38 -3.00
C LEU A 162 -0.82 10.49 -1.94
N PRO A 163 -1.88 10.48 -1.12
CA PRO A 163 -2.05 11.44 -0.05
C PRO A 163 -0.89 11.35 0.95
N SER A 164 -0.27 12.49 1.27
CA SER A 164 0.80 12.57 2.26
C SER A 164 0.22 12.50 3.67
N HIS A 165 0.65 11.51 4.45
CA HIS A 165 0.42 11.51 5.89
C HIS A 165 1.24 12.64 6.53
N ARG A 166 0.59 13.57 7.25
CA ARG A 166 1.21 14.66 8.05
C ARG A 166 1.86 14.17 9.36
N GLY A 167 2.31 12.92 9.40
CA GLY A 167 3.00 12.34 10.55
C GLY A 167 4.48 12.26 10.26
N LYS A 168 5.34 12.50 11.26
CA LYS A 168 6.81 12.36 11.21
C LYS A 168 7.27 10.89 11.00
N GLY A 169 6.54 10.11 10.20
CA GLY A 169 6.94 8.78 9.76
C GLY A 169 7.90 8.94 8.58
N LYS A 170 9.16 8.57 8.82
CA LYS A 170 10.18 8.43 7.79
C LYS A 170 9.58 7.61 6.64
N ARG A 171 9.49 8.18 5.42
CA ARG A 171 9.19 7.38 4.22
C ARG A 171 10.40 6.48 4.01
N GLU A 172 10.40 5.30 4.63
CA GLU A 172 11.40 4.28 4.38
C GLU A 172 11.14 3.68 3.01
N LEU A 173 11.83 4.25 2.03
CA LEU A 173 11.88 3.73 0.68
C LEU A 173 12.84 2.54 0.65
N ASN A 174 12.31 1.34 0.90
CA ASN A 174 13.06 0.11 0.70
C ASN A 174 12.97 -0.28 -0.78
N VAL A 175 13.80 0.34 -1.61
CA VAL A 175 14.00 -0.10 -3.00
C VAL A 175 14.93 -1.31 -2.94
N ALA A 176 14.34 -2.51 -2.98
CA ALA A 176 15.08 -3.69 -3.40
C ALA A 176 15.12 -3.64 -4.94
N LEU A 177 16.33 -3.48 -5.50
CA LEU A 177 16.61 -3.70 -6.91
C LEU A 177 16.87 -5.19 -7.15
#